data_AF-A0A1G6YDT5-F1
#
_entry.id   AF-A0A1G6YDT5-F1
#
_cell.length_a   1.000
_cell.length_b   1.000
_cell.length_c   1.000
_cell.angle_alpha   90.00
_cell.angle_beta   90.00
_cell.angle_gamma   90.00
#
_symmetry.space_group_name_H-M   'P 1'
#
loop_
_entity.id
_entity.type
_entity.pdbx_description
1 polymer ?
#
loop_
_entity_poly.entity_id
_entity_poly.type
_entity_poly.pdbx_seq_one_letter_code
_entity_poly.pdbx_strand_id
1 'polypeptide(L)'
;MRNPVGPLPSSIYWRRRAVAGLLVALLAVLIAWAVTSTGGGGSRDDGKPGGSDPVESITPGPGSSGPAISQQPGGRDESDDEDGSGGSGGSGGSSGGADGGGSSDGASTGGAGTGGADGSGAGTAGTGGGDGAGRQVPAGSPLPECKPADVRLSLRTKVSYGPDDKPKFELIAKNTSKAACKADFGPKSAVLTVTEAGGEDDDPIWSSKDCPAAADPLFLAVPAGATVIHTVDWNRTLSAPRCATPPAGKAEPGTYLLEAKAPGIPVQRASFVLAKD
;
A
#
# COMPACT_ATOMS: atom_id res chain seq x y z
N MET A 1 -26.81 46.21 2.03
CA MET A 1 -26.80 46.59 0.60
C MET A 1 -26.33 45.38 -0.21
N ARG A 2 -26.88 45.14 -1.41
CA ARG A 2 -26.52 43.97 -2.23
C ARG A 2 -25.22 44.26 -2.99
N ASN A 3 -24.19 43.45 -2.77
CA ASN A 3 -22.93 43.55 -3.52
C ASN A 3 -23.02 42.60 -4.74
N PRO A 4 -22.84 43.06 -5.99
CA PRO A 4 -22.94 42.20 -7.16
C PRO A 4 -21.71 41.29 -7.27
N VAL A 5 -21.94 39.99 -7.52
CA VAL A 5 -20.87 39.06 -7.87
C VAL A 5 -20.36 39.36 -9.29
N GLY A 6 -19.04 39.46 -9.45
CA GLY A 6 -18.41 39.59 -10.77
C GLY A 6 -18.59 38.33 -11.61
N PRO A 7 -18.51 38.42 -12.95
CA PRO A 7 -18.70 37.27 -13.82
C PRO A 7 -17.60 36.23 -13.63
N LEU A 8 -17.98 35.01 -13.26
CA LEU A 8 -17.07 33.86 -13.20
C LEU A 8 -16.48 33.59 -14.61
N PRO A 9 -15.23 33.08 -14.70
CA PRO A 9 -14.56 32.87 -15.98
C PRO A 9 -15.37 31.93 -16.90
N SER A 10 -15.82 32.49 -18.02
CA SER A 10 -16.69 31.83 -19.00
C SER A 10 -16.07 30.61 -19.69
N SER A 11 -14.76 30.43 -19.58
CA SER A 11 -13.97 29.38 -20.24
C SER A 11 -14.35 27.95 -19.82
N ILE A 12 -14.64 27.70 -18.54
CA ILE A 12 -14.99 26.35 -18.05
C ILE A 12 -16.37 25.92 -18.55
N TYR A 13 -17.34 26.85 -18.54
CA TYR A 13 -18.69 26.63 -19.05
C TYR A 13 -18.71 26.31 -20.55
N TRP A 14 -17.96 27.08 -21.34
CA TRP A 14 -17.82 26.83 -22.78
C TRP A 14 -17.11 25.51 -23.08
N ARG A 15 -16.09 25.12 -22.31
CA ARG A 15 -15.43 23.80 -22.46
C ARG A 15 -16.37 22.64 -22.15
N ARG A 16 -17.10 22.68 -21.03
CA ARG A 16 -18.08 21.64 -20.68
C ARG A 16 -19.24 21.56 -21.70
N ARG A 17 -19.70 22.70 -22.24
CA ARG A 17 -20.70 22.73 -23.33
C ARG A 17 -20.15 22.22 -24.68
N ALA A 18 -18.90 22.51 -25.02
CA ALA A 18 -18.28 21.98 -26.23
C ALA A 18 -18.14 20.44 -26.18
N VAL A 19 -17.72 19.90 -25.03
CA VAL A 19 -17.65 18.44 -24.80
C VAL A 19 -19.04 17.80 -24.86
N ALA A 20 -20.04 18.40 -24.21
CA ALA A 20 -21.42 17.92 -24.29
C ALA A 20 -21.98 17.94 -25.73
N GLY A 21 -21.71 19.01 -26.49
CA GLY A 21 -22.09 19.10 -27.89
C GLY A 21 -21.42 18.04 -28.77
N LEU A 22 -20.13 17.77 -28.55
CA LEU A 22 -19.38 16.73 -29.27
C LEU A 22 -19.91 15.32 -28.96
N LEU A 23 -20.25 15.02 -27.71
CA LEU A 23 -20.87 13.75 -27.32
C LEU A 23 -22.25 13.56 -27.96
N VAL A 24 -23.10 14.61 -27.98
CA VAL A 24 -24.40 14.58 -28.65
C VAL A 24 -24.25 14.37 -30.16
N ALA A 25 -23.27 15.02 -30.79
CA ALA A 25 -22.97 14.83 -32.21
C ALA A 25 -22.51 13.39 -32.52
N LEU A 26 -21.61 12.82 -31.71
CA LEU A 26 -21.21 11.40 -31.84
C LEU A 26 -22.39 10.44 -31.68
N LEU A 27 -23.26 10.68 -30.71
CA LEU A 27 -24.45 9.85 -30.48
C LEU A 27 -25.41 9.92 -31.68
N ALA A 28 -25.62 11.11 -32.25
CA ALA A 28 -26.45 11.30 -33.44
C ALA A 28 -25.85 10.59 -34.68
N VAL A 29 -24.53 10.62 -34.86
CA VAL A 29 -23.83 9.88 -35.94
C VAL A 29 -23.98 8.37 -35.75
N LEU A 30 -23.86 7.85 -34.53
CA LEU A 30 -24.07 6.42 -34.25
C LEU A 30 -25.51 5.98 -34.49
N ILE A 31 -26.50 6.80 -34.13
CA ILE A 31 -27.92 6.52 -34.40
C ILE A 31 -28.19 6.54 -35.91
N ALA A 32 -27.65 7.52 -36.65
CA ALA A 32 -27.77 7.56 -38.10
C ALA A 32 -27.10 6.35 -38.77
N TRP A 33 -25.92 5.95 -38.31
CA TRP A 33 -25.24 4.74 -38.78
C TRP A 33 -26.06 3.47 -38.50
N ALA A 34 -26.65 3.33 -37.31
CA ALA A 34 -27.53 2.21 -36.99
C ALA A 34 -28.76 2.17 -37.91
N VAL A 35 -29.50 3.28 -38.05
CA VAL A 35 -30.71 3.34 -38.88
C VAL A 35 -30.43 3.13 -40.37
N THR A 36 -29.27 3.58 -40.88
CA THR A 36 -28.86 3.35 -42.28
C THR A 36 -28.31 1.95 -42.53
N SER A 37 -27.76 1.27 -41.52
CA SER A 37 -27.25 -0.11 -41.63
C SER A 37 -28.31 -1.19 -41.40
N THR A 38 -29.45 -0.87 -40.77
CA THR A 38 -30.57 -1.83 -40.60
C THR A 38 -31.53 -1.88 -41.80
N GLY A 39 -31.19 -1.22 -42.91
CA GLY A 39 -32.08 -1.03 -44.07
C GLY A 39 -31.65 -1.80 -45.34
N GLY A 40 -31.58 -3.13 -45.29
CA GLY A 40 -31.26 -3.94 -46.48
C GLY A 40 -31.45 -5.44 -46.26
N GLY A 41 -32.55 -6.01 -46.77
CA GLY A 41 -32.83 -7.46 -46.69
C GLY A 41 -32.30 -8.24 -47.91
N GLY A 42 -32.07 -9.54 -47.72
CA GLY A 42 -31.66 -10.50 -48.75
C GLY A 42 -31.77 -11.94 -48.27
N SER A 43 -32.12 -12.88 -49.17
CA SER A 43 -32.56 -14.24 -48.84
C SER A 43 -31.45 -15.25 -48.49
N ARG A 44 -31.94 -16.36 -47.90
CA ARG A 44 -31.40 -17.73 -47.77
C ARG A 44 -30.41 -18.16 -48.88
N ASP A 45 -29.48 -19.06 -48.52
CA ASP A 45 -29.52 -20.47 -48.98
C ASP A 45 -28.57 -21.37 -48.17
N ASP A 46 -28.77 -22.69 -48.27
CA ASP A 46 -28.32 -23.72 -47.32
C ASP A 46 -26.83 -24.15 -47.38
N GLY A 47 -26.28 -24.51 -46.22
CA GLY A 47 -24.93 -25.07 -46.06
C GLY A 47 -24.89 -26.30 -45.13
N LYS A 48 -25.15 -27.49 -45.69
CA LYS A 48 -25.03 -28.82 -45.06
C LYS A 48 -23.58 -29.08 -44.59
N PRO A 49 -23.34 -29.51 -43.32
CA PRO A 49 -23.33 -30.93 -42.96
C PRO A 49 -24.11 -31.21 -41.66
N GLY A 50 -24.57 -32.43 -41.35
CA GLY A 50 -24.29 -33.72 -41.96
C GLY A 50 -23.81 -34.73 -40.91
N GLY A 51 -24.75 -35.48 -40.30
CA GLY A 51 -24.45 -36.57 -39.36
C GLY A 51 -24.87 -36.25 -37.92
N SER A 52 -26.03 -36.79 -37.52
CA SER A 52 -26.40 -36.93 -36.11
C SER A 52 -26.06 -38.35 -35.68
N ASP A 53 -25.42 -38.53 -34.53
CA ASP A 53 -25.47 -39.77 -33.76
C ASP A 53 -25.28 -39.45 -32.25
N PRO A 54 -25.75 -40.31 -31.34
CA PRO A 54 -26.35 -39.84 -30.09
C PRO A 54 -25.41 -39.76 -28.87
N VAL A 55 -25.95 -39.07 -27.86
CA VAL A 55 -25.51 -38.97 -26.45
C VAL A 55 -24.77 -40.20 -25.92
N GLU A 56 -23.52 -40.03 -25.51
CA GLU A 56 -22.91 -40.91 -24.49
C GLU A 56 -23.48 -40.55 -23.11
N SER A 57 -24.25 -41.47 -22.54
CA SER A 57 -24.75 -41.37 -21.18
C SER A 57 -23.61 -41.62 -20.19
N ILE A 58 -23.25 -40.59 -19.41
CA ILE A 58 -22.28 -40.73 -18.32
C ILE A 58 -22.87 -41.64 -17.24
N THR A 59 -22.50 -42.92 -17.26
CA THR A 59 -22.86 -43.90 -16.23
C THR A 59 -22.30 -43.46 -14.87
N PRO A 60 -23.13 -43.32 -13.82
CA PRO A 60 -22.64 -43.15 -12.46
C PRO A 60 -21.84 -44.39 -12.03
N GLY A 61 -20.60 -44.19 -11.59
CA GLY A 61 -19.77 -45.27 -11.06
C GLY A 61 -20.40 -45.94 -9.83
N PRO A 62 -20.12 -47.22 -9.57
CA PRO A 62 -20.74 -47.97 -8.47
C PRO A 62 -20.45 -47.32 -7.11
N GLY A 63 -21.50 -47.11 -6.32
CA GLY A 63 -21.41 -46.50 -5.00
C GLY A 63 -20.64 -47.38 -4.01
N SER A 64 -19.63 -46.79 -3.38
CA SER A 64 -18.93 -47.39 -2.23
C SER A 64 -19.82 -47.32 -0.99
N SER A 65 -20.57 -48.39 -0.73
CA SER A 65 -21.31 -48.57 0.53
C SER A 65 -20.35 -48.84 1.70
N GLY A 66 -19.79 -47.78 2.29
CA GLY A 66 -19.09 -47.83 3.58
C GLY A 66 -20.07 -47.66 4.74
N PRO A 67 -20.02 -48.48 5.81
CA PRO A 67 -20.99 -48.39 6.91
C PRO A 67 -20.78 -47.13 7.75
N ALA A 68 -21.87 -46.43 8.02
CA ALA A 68 -21.89 -45.37 9.03
C ALA A 68 -21.81 -46.00 10.44
N ILE A 69 -20.68 -45.84 11.12
CA ILE A 69 -20.55 -46.14 12.55
C ILE A 69 -20.27 -44.83 13.30
N SER A 70 -21.34 -44.12 13.64
CA SER A 70 -21.33 -43.14 14.71
C SER A 70 -21.00 -43.83 16.04
N GLN A 71 -19.96 -43.40 16.76
CA GLN A 71 -19.90 -43.43 18.24
C GLN A 71 -18.85 -42.46 18.78
N GLN A 72 -19.27 -41.63 19.73
CA GLN A 72 -18.45 -41.04 20.78
C GLN A 72 -19.27 -41.17 22.08
N PRO A 73 -18.80 -41.93 23.08
CA PRO A 73 -18.76 -41.36 24.43
C PRO A 73 -17.70 -41.93 25.39
N GLY A 74 -17.11 -41.07 26.23
CA GLY A 74 -16.42 -41.42 27.49
C GLY A 74 -15.07 -42.16 27.37
N GLY A 75 -14.20 -42.17 28.38
CA GLY A 75 -14.21 -41.46 29.67
C GLY A 75 -13.17 -42.07 30.64
N ARG A 76 -12.63 -41.23 31.54
CA ARG A 76 -12.09 -41.52 32.90
C ARG A 76 -11.64 -42.96 33.25
N ASP A 77 -10.39 -43.08 33.71
CA ASP A 77 -9.93 -43.63 35.00
C ASP A 77 -8.40 -43.37 35.06
N GLU A 78 -7.87 -42.54 35.98
CA GLU A 78 -7.54 -42.84 37.39
C GLU A 78 -6.45 -43.93 37.54
N SER A 79 -5.25 -43.53 37.97
CA SER A 79 -4.21 -44.37 38.60
C SER A 79 -3.14 -43.46 39.21
N ASP A 80 -3.13 -43.39 40.53
CA ASP A 80 -2.18 -42.66 41.37
C ASP A 80 -0.74 -43.20 41.27
N ASP A 81 0.25 -42.38 41.65
CA ASP A 81 1.20 -42.73 42.72
C ASP A 81 2.01 -41.48 43.16
N GLU A 82 2.46 -41.47 44.41
CA GLU A 82 2.70 -40.25 45.21
C GLU A 82 4.17 -39.77 45.30
N ASP A 83 4.33 -38.72 46.13
CA ASP A 83 5.53 -38.26 46.85
C ASP A 83 6.59 -37.36 46.18
N GLY A 84 6.89 -36.24 46.87
CA GLY A 84 7.94 -35.30 46.44
C GLY A 84 8.08 -33.95 47.18
N SER A 85 7.21 -33.64 48.15
CA SER A 85 7.34 -32.62 49.22
C SER A 85 8.18 -31.33 49.03
N GLY A 86 7.49 -30.18 49.10
CA GLY A 86 7.80 -29.18 50.15
C GLY A 86 8.52 -27.87 49.77
N GLY A 87 7.97 -26.73 50.20
CA GLY A 87 8.75 -25.50 50.41
C GLY A 87 8.07 -24.17 50.07
N SER A 88 7.49 -23.52 51.09
CA SER A 88 7.16 -22.08 51.25
C SER A 88 7.84 -21.08 50.29
N GLY A 89 7.21 -19.99 49.84
CA GLY A 89 6.27 -19.12 50.56
C GLY A 89 7.00 -17.87 51.05
N GLY A 90 6.66 -16.68 50.49
CA GLY A 90 7.37 -15.43 50.80
C GLY A 90 6.73 -14.19 50.17
N SER A 91 5.93 -13.47 50.95
CA SER A 91 5.37 -12.16 50.60
C SER A 91 6.36 -11.04 50.87
N GLY A 92 6.33 -9.95 50.09
CA GLY A 92 7.09 -8.75 50.41
C GLY A 92 6.91 -7.63 49.37
N GLY A 93 6.11 -6.63 49.68
CA GLY A 93 6.05 -5.37 48.92
C GLY A 93 6.73 -4.24 49.69
N SER A 94 7.20 -3.21 48.99
CA SER A 94 7.41 -1.87 49.56
C SER A 94 7.55 -0.80 48.47
N SER A 95 7.31 0.44 48.88
CA SER A 95 7.07 1.63 48.06
C SER A 95 8.15 2.71 48.25
N GLY A 96 8.13 3.73 47.38
CA GLY A 96 8.94 4.95 47.46
C GLY A 96 10.18 4.94 46.54
N GLY A 97 10.67 6.09 46.03
CA GLY A 97 10.12 7.44 46.13
C GLY A 97 11.19 8.53 45.92
N ALA A 98 11.00 9.35 44.87
CA ALA A 98 11.46 10.74 44.70
C ALA A 98 12.97 11.12 44.57
N ASP A 99 13.19 12.02 43.60
CA ASP A 99 14.11 13.19 43.54
C ASP A 99 15.65 13.10 43.58
N GLY A 100 16.28 13.87 42.65
CA GLY A 100 17.19 14.95 43.08
C GLY A 100 18.59 15.08 42.46
N GLY A 101 18.75 15.92 41.42
CA GLY A 101 20.01 16.60 41.04
C GLY A 101 21.16 15.74 40.45
N GLY A 102 22.17 16.30 39.78
CA GLY A 102 22.42 17.68 39.35
C GLY A 102 23.93 17.98 39.20
N SER A 103 24.35 18.62 38.09
CA SER A 103 25.75 18.99 37.76
C SER A 103 26.71 17.80 37.50
N SER A 104 27.79 17.91 36.71
CA SER A 104 28.28 18.93 35.76
C SER A 104 28.72 18.21 34.44
N ASP A 105 29.40 18.76 33.43
CA ASP A 105 30.13 20.03 33.26
C ASP A 105 30.15 20.49 31.77
N GLY A 106 30.95 21.51 31.44
CA GLY A 106 31.15 22.00 30.06
C GLY A 106 32.58 21.82 29.50
N ALA A 107 32.85 22.51 28.38
CA ALA A 107 34.10 22.53 27.58
C ALA A 107 34.39 21.25 26.75
N SER A 108 34.98 21.30 25.55
CA SER A 108 35.30 22.44 24.65
C SER A 108 35.64 21.95 23.23
N THR A 109 35.53 22.87 22.25
CA THR A 109 36.32 22.99 20.99
C THR A 109 36.59 21.76 20.10
N GLY A 110 35.96 21.82 18.92
CA GLY A 110 36.53 21.64 17.57
C GLY A 110 37.87 20.90 17.33
N GLY A 111 37.83 19.95 16.38
CA GLY A 111 38.99 19.39 15.69
C GLY A 111 38.57 18.74 14.38
N ALA A 112 39.07 19.23 13.24
CA ALA A 112 38.86 18.61 11.93
C ALA A 112 39.89 17.49 11.71
N GLY A 113 39.47 16.41 11.05
CA GLY A 113 40.35 15.27 10.71
C GLY A 113 39.84 14.49 9.52
N THR A 114 40.49 14.67 8.36
CA THR A 114 40.25 13.91 7.13
C THR A 114 41.06 12.61 7.12
N GLY A 115 40.50 11.53 6.58
CA GLY A 115 41.26 10.32 6.23
C GLY A 115 40.40 9.07 6.25
N GLY A 116 40.11 8.51 5.08
CA GLY A 116 39.41 7.22 4.97
C GLY A 116 40.38 6.05 4.77
N ALA A 117 39.89 4.83 4.96
CA ALA A 117 40.37 3.62 4.31
C ALA A 117 39.32 2.51 4.48
N ASP A 118 39.37 1.52 3.58
CA ASP A 118 38.36 0.48 3.40
C ASP A 118 38.26 -0.52 4.56
N GLY A 119 37.04 -1.01 4.80
CA GLY A 119 36.75 -2.02 5.81
C GLY A 119 35.67 -2.99 5.32
N SER A 120 36.07 -4.00 4.55
CA SER A 120 35.21 -5.08 4.06
C SER A 120 34.71 -5.98 5.19
N GLY A 121 33.71 -5.51 5.93
CA GLY A 121 33.01 -6.28 6.96
C GLY A 121 31.94 -7.19 6.37
N ALA A 122 32.27 -8.48 6.17
CA ALA A 122 31.29 -9.50 5.85
C ALA A 122 30.40 -9.80 7.07
N GLY A 123 29.44 -8.91 7.32
CA GLY A 123 28.47 -9.04 8.42
C GLY A 123 27.54 -10.23 8.20
N THR A 124 27.76 -11.28 8.98
CA THR A 124 26.89 -12.46 9.11
C THR A 124 25.43 -12.04 9.27
N ALA A 125 24.54 -12.77 8.60
CA ALA A 125 23.11 -12.53 8.71
C ALA A 125 22.61 -12.92 10.11
N GLY A 126 22.57 -11.95 11.02
CA GLY A 126 21.83 -12.08 12.25
C GLY A 126 20.34 -12.23 11.93
N THR A 127 19.76 -13.38 12.25
CA THR A 127 18.31 -13.61 12.24
C THR A 127 17.68 -12.88 13.43
N GLY A 128 17.72 -11.55 13.38
CA GLY A 128 17.01 -10.67 14.31
C GLY A 128 15.60 -10.44 13.81
N GLY A 129 14.62 -11.08 14.45
CA GLY A 129 13.23 -10.63 14.34
C GLY A 129 13.12 -9.29 15.06
N GLY A 130 12.82 -8.23 14.32
CA GLY A 130 12.71 -6.87 14.85
C GLY A 130 12.12 -5.98 13.78
N ASP A 131 10.82 -5.72 13.90
CA ASP A 131 10.02 -4.83 13.06
C ASP A 131 9.93 -5.23 11.58
N GLY A 132 8.85 -4.88 10.89
CA GLY A 132 8.73 -5.17 9.45
C GLY A 132 9.70 -4.37 8.56
N ALA A 133 10.55 -3.53 9.15
CA ALA A 133 11.44 -2.60 8.43
C ALA A 133 12.46 -3.34 7.56
N GLY A 134 12.54 -2.97 6.27
CA GLY A 134 13.47 -3.59 5.33
C GLY A 134 14.92 -3.19 5.57
N ARG A 135 15.85 -4.15 5.49
CA ARG A 135 17.29 -3.86 5.48
C ARG A 135 17.66 -3.13 4.19
N GLN A 136 18.12 -1.89 4.31
CA GLN A 136 18.66 -1.14 3.17
C GLN A 136 19.93 -1.80 2.61
N VAL A 137 20.07 -1.77 1.29
CA VAL A 137 21.24 -2.26 0.54
C VAL A 137 21.69 -1.23 -0.50
N PRO A 138 22.98 -1.21 -0.90
CA PRO A 138 23.43 -0.33 -1.98
C PRO A 138 22.90 -0.80 -3.35
N ALA A 139 22.81 0.11 -4.31
CA ALA A 139 22.38 -0.18 -5.68
C ALA A 139 23.22 -1.30 -6.33
N GLY A 140 24.55 -1.27 -6.15
CA GLY A 140 25.48 -2.30 -6.64
C GLY A 140 25.48 -3.64 -5.88
N SER A 141 24.53 -3.87 -4.96
CA SER A 141 24.43 -5.14 -4.23
C SER A 141 24.13 -6.34 -5.16
N PRO A 142 24.64 -7.55 -4.85
CA PRO A 142 24.47 -8.74 -5.69
C PRO A 142 23.05 -9.32 -5.68
N LEU A 143 22.12 -8.74 -4.91
CA LEU A 143 20.71 -9.10 -4.96
C LEU A 143 20.11 -8.67 -6.31
N PRO A 144 19.36 -9.55 -7.01
CA PRO A 144 18.64 -9.16 -8.21
C PRO A 144 17.49 -8.21 -7.88
N GLU A 145 17.08 -7.39 -8.84
CA GLU A 145 15.84 -6.62 -8.73
C GLU A 145 14.63 -7.56 -8.59
N CYS A 146 13.71 -7.21 -7.70
CA CYS A 146 12.47 -7.94 -7.54
C CYS A 146 11.59 -7.77 -8.80
N LYS A 147 11.12 -8.87 -9.38
CA LYS A 147 10.18 -8.81 -10.52
C LYS A 147 8.80 -8.34 -10.04
N PRO A 148 8.07 -7.49 -10.79
CA PRO A 148 6.74 -7.04 -10.40
C PRO A 148 5.74 -8.17 -10.13
N ALA A 149 5.84 -9.29 -10.85
CA ALA A 149 5.00 -10.47 -10.64
C ALA A 149 5.32 -11.25 -9.34
N ASP A 150 6.54 -11.14 -8.83
CA ASP A 150 7.06 -11.83 -7.64
C ASP A 150 6.84 -11.02 -6.34
N VAL A 151 6.39 -9.76 -6.44
CA VAL A 151 6.09 -8.90 -5.30
C VAL A 151 4.59 -8.63 -5.23
N ARG A 152 4.05 -8.60 -4.01
CA ARG A 152 2.74 -8.03 -3.71
C ARG A 152 2.95 -6.77 -2.90
N LEU A 153 2.72 -5.63 -3.55
CA LEU A 153 2.69 -4.32 -2.91
C LEU A 153 1.31 -4.09 -2.31
N SER A 154 1.26 -3.51 -1.12
CA SER A 154 0.03 -3.06 -0.46
C SER A 154 0.32 -1.79 0.33
N LEU A 155 -0.71 -1.00 0.61
CA LEU A 155 -0.60 0.33 1.22
C LEU A 155 -1.50 0.41 2.44
N ARG A 156 -0.97 0.89 3.57
CA ARG A 156 -1.72 1.05 4.82
C ARG A 156 -1.45 2.41 5.45
N THR A 157 -2.41 2.84 6.27
CA THR A 157 -2.42 4.08 7.04
C THR A 157 -3.49 3.94 8.13
N LYS A 158 -3.48 4.79 9.18
CA LYS A 158 -4.64 4.85 10.09
C LYS A 158 -5.83 5.46 9.35
N VAL A 159 -7.04 5.04 9.68
CA VAL A 159 -8.27 5.57 9.08
C VAL A 159 -8.60 7.01 9.51
N SER A 160 -8.03 7.47 10.63
CA SER A 160 -8.22 8.82 11.16
C SER A 160 -6.97 9.30 11.92
N TYR A 161 -6.73 10.60 11.89
CA TYR A 161 -5.63 11.31 12.56
C TYR A 161 -6.16 12.59 13.22
N GLY A 162 -5.90 12.79 14.52
CA GLY A 162 -6.24 14.02 15.26
C GLY A 162 -5.44 15.24 14.78
N PRO A 163 -5.78 16.48 15.13
CA PRO A 163 -5.16 17.68 14.52
C PRO A 163 -3.62 17.70 14.55
N ASP A 164 -3.00 17.33 15.67
CA ASP A 164 -1.54 17.28 15.84
C ASP A 164 -0.86 16.00 15.28
N ASP A 165 -1.63 14.98 14.90
CA ASP A 165 -1.06 13.73 14.39
C ASP A 165 -0.39 13.95 13.02
N LYS A 166 0.79 13.35 12.85
CA LYS A 166 1.44 13.22 11.53
C LYS A 166 1.00 11.91 10.88
N PRO A 167 0.31 11.92 9.71
CA PRO A 167 -0.03 10.71 9.00
C PRO A 167 1.20 9.84 8.70
N LYS A 168 1.04 8.53 8.92
CA LYS A 168 2.07 7.50 8.72
C LYS A 168 1.60 6.56 7.62
N PHE A 169 2.33 6.53 6.51
CA PHE A 169 2.00 5.72 5.35
C PHE A 169 2.93 4.52 5.28
N GLU A 170 2.37 3.31 5.40
CA GLU A 170 3.11 2.06 5.34
C GLU A 170 2.99 1.47 3.93
N LEU A 171 4.09 1.49 3.18
CA LEU A 171 4.21 0.79 1.92
C LEU A 171 4.80 -0.59 2.17
N ILE A 172 4.03 -1.63 1.90
CA ILE A 172 4.31 -3.00 2.32
C ILE A 172 4.53 -3.88 1.08
N ALA A 173 5.75 -4.40 0.92
CA ALA A 173 6.09 -5.35 -0.13
C ALA A 173 6.27 -6.77 0.45
N LYS A 174 5.46 -7.71 -0.01
CA LYS A 174 5.64 -9.13 0.25
C LYS A 174 6.27 -9.81 -0.96
N ASN A 175 7.45 -10.41 -0.80
CA ASN A 175 8.07 -11.24 -1.83
C ASN A 175 7.42 -12.64 -1.80
N THR A 176 6.74 -12.99 -2.88
CA THR A 176 6.06 -14.29 -3.04
C THR A 176 6.93 -15.34 -3.75
N SER A 177 8.16 -14.99 -4.15
CA SER A 177 9.11 -15.92 -4.76
C SER A 177 9.92 -16.69 -3.71
N LYS A 178 10.70 -17.67 -4.19
CA LYS A 178 11.64 -18.48 -3.39
C LYS A 178 13.05 -17.88 -3.32
N ALA A 179 13.30 -16.72 -3.93
CA ALA A 179 14.61 -16.07 -3.97
C ALA A 179 14.56 -14.71 -3.24
N ALA A 180 15.66 -14.33 -2.59
CA ALA A 180 15.82 -12.96 -2.10
C ALA A 180 16.09 -12.01 -3.27
N CYS A 181 15.52 -10.82 -3.21
CA CYS A 181 15.71 -9.75 -4.19
C CYS A 181 15.81 -8.40 -3.47
N LYS A 182 16.10 -7.33 -4.21
CA LYS A 182 15.97 -5.95 -3.72
C LYS A 182 14.88 -5.22 -4.49
N ALA A 183 14.19 -4.28 -3.84
CA ALA A 183 13.19 -3.42 -4.47
C ALA A 183 13.48 -1.97 -4.11
N ASP A 184 13.29 -1.06 -5.06
CA ASP A 184 13.47 0.38 -4.86
C ASP A 184 12.19 1.02 -4.30
N PHE A 185 12.26 1.43 -3.04
CA PHE A 185 11.24 2.21 -2.33
C PHE A 185 11.47 3.72 -2.46
N GLY A 186 12.43 4.15 -3.28
CA GLY A 186 12.82 5.54 -3.43
C GLY A 186 11.77 6.39 -4.16
N PRO A 187 11.89 7.72 -4.05
CA PRO A 187 10.90 8.70 -4.55
C PRO A 187 10.71 8.71 -6.08
N LYS A 188 11.52 7.95 -6.83
CA LYS A 188 11.41 7.77 -8.29
C LYS A 188 10.70 6.49 -8.70
N SER A 189 10.61 5.51 -7.80
CA SER A 189 10.16 4.13 -8.10
C SER A 189 8.93 3.72 -7.29
N ALA A 190 8.79 4.18 -6.05
CA ALA A 190 7.63 3.95 -5.21
C ALA A 190 7.00 5.29 -4.79
N VAL A 191 6.26 5.89 -5.72
CA VAL A 191 5.68 7.22 -5.52
C VAL A 191 4.40 7.10 -4.70
N LEU A 192 4.35 7.81 -3.56
CA LEU A 192 3.12 8.04 -2.81
C LEU A 192 2.51 9.38 -3.25
N THR A 193 1.18 9.43 -3.31
CA THR A 193 0.41 10.66 -3.54
C THR A 193 -0.77 10.75 -2.59
N VAL A 194 -1.08 11.94 -2.10
CA VAL A 194 -2.29 12.26 -1.33
C VAL A 194 -3.15 13.23 -2.14
N THR A 195 -4.41 12.87 -2.35
CA THR A 195 -5.43 13.69 -3.03
C THR A 195 -6.59 13.94 -2.06
N GLU A 196 -7.18 15.13 -2.08
CA GLU A 196 -8.38 15.44 -1.29
C GLU A 196 -9.62 14.81 -1.95
N ALA A 197 -10.39 14.03 -1.19
CA ALA A 197 -11.54 13.31 -1.73
C ALA A 197 -12.74 14.26 -1.88
N GLY A 198 -13.15 14.51 -3.13
CA GLY A 198 -14.23 15.44 -3.44
C GLY A 198 -13.80 16.90 -3.61
N GLY A 199 -12.50 17.16 -3.78
CA GLY A 199 -11.98 18.46 -4.23
C GLY A 199 -12.45 18.84 -5.63
N GLU A 200 -12.08 20.05 -6.08
CA GLU A 200 -12.49 20.58 -7.39
C GLU A 200 -11.86 19.80 -8.57
N ASP A 201 -10.66 19.26 -8.36
CA ASP A 201 -9.88 18.44 -9.29
C ASP A 201 -9.28 17.22 -8.55
N ASP A 202 -9.01 16.12 -9.27
CA ASP A 202 -8.38 14.89 -8.72
C ASP A 202 -6.85 15.00 -8.51
N ASP A 203 -6.28 16.21 -8.62
CA ASP A 203 -4.83 16.44 -8.55
C ASP A 203 -4.29 16.21 -7.12
N PRO A 204 -3.10 15.58 -6.98
CA PRO A 204 -2.54 15.29 -5.67
C PRO A 204 -2.01 16.56 -5.00
N ILE A 205 -2.51 16.84 -3.80
CA ILE A 205 -2.06 17.94 -2.94
C ILE A 205 -0.65 17.70 -2.38
N TRP A 206 -0.21 16.44 -2.34
CA TRP A 206 1.14 16.06 -1.94
C TRP A 206 1.64 14.82 -2.71
N SER A 207 2.94 14.77 -3.01
CA SER A 207 3.63 13.59 -3.52
C SER A 207 5.04 13.41 -2.93
N SER A 208 5.42 12.17 -2.62
CA SER A 208 6.75 11.83 -2.12
C SER A 208 7.90 12.15 -3.09
N LYS A 209 7.60 12.32 -4.39
CA LYS A 209 8.59 12.62 -5.45
C LYS A 209 8.98 14.09 -5.54
N ASP A 210 8.15 15.01 -5.03
CA ASP A 210 8.21 16.43 -5.40
C ASP A 210 9.30 17.19 -4.63
N CYS A 211 9.50 16.81 -3.37
CA CYS A 211 10.55 17.34 -2.50
C CYS A 211 11.04 16.26 -1.51
N PRO A 212 11.72 15.20 -2.00
CA PRO A 212 12.23 14.15 -1.13
C PRO A 212 13.50 14.60 -0.39
N ALA A 213 13.65 14.16 0.86
CA ALA A 213 14.83 14.47 1.67
C ALA A 213 16.13 13.85 1.11
N ALA A 214 16.02 12.72 0.40
CA ALA A 214 17.09 12.12 -0.39
C ALA A 214 16.56 11.79 -1.78
N ALA A 215 17.28 12.21 -2.83
CA ALA A 215 16.86 12.00 -4.23
C ALA A 215 17.33 10.65 -4.80
N ASP A 216 18.09 9.87 -4.03
CA ASP A 216 18.65 8.59 -4.42
C ASP A 216 17.62 7.44 -4.32
N PRO A 217 17.83 6.32 -5.05
CA PRO A 217 17.08 5.08 -4.84
C PRO A 217 17.19 4.56 -3.41
N LEU A 218 16.08 4.05 -2.87
CA LEU A 218 16.03 3.38 -1.57
C LEU A 218 15.84 1.87 -1.78
N PHE A 219 16.93 1.18 -2.12
CA PHE A 219 16.89 -0.27 -2.26
C PHE A 219 16.77 -0.95 -0.89
N LEU A 220 15.67 -1.65 -0.67
CA LEU A 220 15.48 -2.53 0.49
C LEU A 220 15.60 -3.99 0.03
N ALA A 221 16.34 -4.80 0.78
CA ALA A 221 16.38 -6.25 0.58
C ALA A 221 15.05 -6.86 1.03
N VAL A 222 14.41 -7.65 0.17
CA VAL A 222 13.17 -8.38 0.43
C VAL A 222 13.44 -9.88 0.36
N PRO A 223 13.69 -10.56 1.49
CA PRO A 223 13.97 -12.00 1.53
C PRO A 223 12.83 -12.84 0.95
N ALA A 224 13.14 -14.07 0.52
CA ALA A 224 12.14 -15.01 0.01
C ALA A 224 11.00 -15.24 1.01
N GLY A 225 9.74 -15.14 0.56
CA GLY A 225 8.55 -15.29 1.40
C GLY A 225 8.30 -14.17 2.42
N ALA A 226 9.25 -13.25 2.62
CA ALA A 226 9.19 -12.24 3.67
C ALA A 226 8.35 -11.02 3.26
N THR A 227 7.98 -10.22 4.27
CA THR A 227 7.30 -8.93 4.11
C THR A 227 8.20 -7.82 4.63
N VAL A 228 8.37 -6.79 3.82
CA VAL A 228 9.09 -5.55 4.15
C VAL A 228 8.11 -4.39 4.18
N ILE A 229 8.24 -3.54 5.19
CA ILE A 229 7.45 -2.33 5.42
C ILE A 229 8.41 -1.14 5.29
N HIS A 230 8.03 -0.18 4.47
CA HIS A 230 8.65 1.14 4.42
C HIS A 230 7.64 2.18 4.88
N THR A 231 7.98 2.91 5.94
CA THR A 231 7.11 3.95 6.51
C THR A 231 7.52 5.32 6.03
N VAL A 232 6.57 6.08 5.50
CA VAL A 232 6.72 7.49 5.13
C VAL A 232 5.86 8.33 6.05
N ASP A 233 6.49 9.25 6.78
CA ASP A 233 5.79 10.21 7.64
C ASP A 233 5.46 11.47 6.83
N TRP A 234 4.18 11.83 6.76
CA TRP A 234 3.72 13.08 6.14
C TRP A 234 3.37 14.10 7.22
N ASN A 235 3.84 15.33 7.05
CA ASN A 235 3.66 16.43 8.01
C ASN A 235 2.48 17.36 7.64
N ARG A 236 1.50 16.84 6.87
CA ARG A 236 0.35 17.58 6.30
C ARG A 236 0.72 18.76 5.39
N THR A 237 1.99 18.94 5.03
CA THR A 237 2.39 20.03 4.12
C THR A 237 2.13 19.60 2.69
N LEU A 238 1.50 20.47 1.90
CA LEU A 238 1.36 20.27 0.46
C LEU A 238 2.75 20.20 -0.19
N SER A 239 2.88 19.54 -1.34
CA SER A 239 4.12 19.58 -2.11
C SER A 239 4.01 20.47 -3.33
N ALA A 240 5.16 21.02 -3.74
CA ALA A 240 5.33 21.63 -5.05
C ALA A 240 6.56 20.99 -5.71
N PRO A 241 6.50 20.64 -7.01
CA PRO A 241 7.62 19.99 -7.70
C PRO A 241 8.93 20.76 -7.57
N ARG A 242 10.03 20.03 -7.29
CA ARG A 242 11.38 20.58 -7.05
C ARG A 242 11.48 21.51 -5.85
N CYS A 243 10.71 21.26 -4.79
CA CYS A 243 10.72 22.07 -3.56
C CYS A 243 10.47 23.57 -3.82
N ALA A 244 9.58 23.92 -4.76
CA ALA A 244 9.33 25.31 -5.13
C ALA A 244 8.87 26.15 -3.91
N THR A 245 9.27 27.42 -3.89
CA THR A 245 8.99 28.36 -2.80
C THR A 245 8.02 29.47 -3.25
N PRO A 246 7.18 30.05 -2.34
CA PRO A 246 7.06 29.76 -0.90
C PRO A 246 6.53 28.34 -0.63
N PRO A 247 6.68 27.82 0.61
CA PRO A 247 6.15 26.50 0.96
C PRO A 247 4.66 26.40 0.63
N ALA A 248 4.28 25.34 -0.09
CA ALA A 248 2.88 25.01 -0.25
C ALA A 248 2.24 24.78 1.14
N GLY A 249 0.93 25.05 1.25
CA GLY A 249 0.23 25.21 2.53
C GLY A 249 0.12 23.94 3.40
N LYS A 250 -0.87 23.94 4.29
CA LYS A 250 -1.24 22.74 5.06
C LYS A 250 -2.52 22.13 4.47
N ALA A 251 -2.63 20.81 4.58
CA ALA A 251 -3.86 20.09 4.30
C ALA A 251 -4.86 20.36 5.41
N GLU A 252 -6.07 20.76 5.04
CA GLU A 252 -7.18 21.07 5.93
C GLU A 252 -7.81 19.78 6.53
N PRO A 253 -8.69 19.90 7.54
CA PRO A 253 -9.52 18.78 7.97
C PRO A 253 -10.42 18.28 6.83
N GLY A 254 -10.39 16.97 6.55
CA GLY A 254 -11.03 16.42 5.35
C GLY A 254 -10.82 14.92 5.18
N THR A 255 -11.42 14.35 4.12
CA THR A 255 -11.20 12.96 3.70
C THR A 255 -10.17 12.93 2.58
N TYR A 256 -9.22 12.00 2.65
CA TYR A 256 -8.09 11.93 1.74
C TYR A 256 -7.93 10.54 1.14
N LEU A 257 -7.55 10.50 -0.13
CA LEU A 257 -7.11 9.30 -0.84
C LEU A 257 -5.57 9.27 -0.88
N LEU A 258 -5.00 8.23 -0.28
CA LEU A 258 -3.60 7.87 -0.42
C LEU A 258 -3.46 6.85 -1.55
N GLU A 259 -2.59 7.13 -2.53
CA GLU A 259 -2.21 6.16 -3.56
C GLU A 259 -0.71 5.83 -3.51
N ALA A 260 -0.35 4.60 -3.89
CA ALA A 260 1.03 4.19 -4.15
C ALA A 260 1.17 3.66 -5.59
N LYS A 261 2.13 4.20 -6.33
CA LYS A 261 2.40 3.90 -7.75
C LYS A 261 3.82 3.37 -7.89
N ALA A 262 3.97 2.19 -8.49
CA ALA A 262 5.26 1.57 -8.77
C ALA A 262 5.28 0.88 -10.15
N PRO A 263 6.43 0.86 -10.87
CA PRO A 263 6.52 0.25 -12.21
C PRO A 263 6.06 -1.21 -12.26
N GLY A 264 5.12 -1.50 -13.17
CA GLY A 264 4.61 -2.86 -13.40
C GLY A 264 3.71 -3.42 -12.29
N ILE A 265 3.36 -2.62 -11.28
CA ILE A 265 2.51 -3.03 -10.15
C ILE A 265 1.19 -2.21 -10.19
N PRO A 266 0.01 -2.83 -9.98
CA PRO A 266 -1.25 -2.11 -9.88
C PRO A 266 -1.23 -1.05 -8.76
N VAL A 267 -1.84 0.12 -9.02
CA VAL A 267 -1.93 1.21 -8.04
C VAL A 267 -2.61 0.72 -6.76
N GLN A 268 -1.94 0.88 -5.62
CA GLN A 268 -2.50 0.58 -4.31
C GLN A 268 -3.15 1.83 -3.73
N ARG A 269 -4.26 1.65 -2.99
CA ARG A 269 -5.08 2.74 -2.47
C ARG A 269 -5.45 2.51 -1.01
N ALA A 270 -5.49 3.58 -0.22
CA ALA A 270 -6.07 3.61 1.11
C ALA A 270 -6.74 4.98 1.33
N SER A 271 -7.79 5.05 2.16
CA SER A 271 -8.41 6.31 2.56
C SER A 271 -8.16 6.59 4.05
N PHE A 272 -8.10 7.88 4.39
CA PHE A 272 -7.98 8.34 5.78
C PHE A 272 -8.66 9.70 5.96
N VAL A 273 -8.95 10.06 7.20
CA VAL A 273 -9.53 11.35 7.58
C VAL A 273 -8.52 12.15 8.40
N LEU A 274 -8.37 13.43 8.07
CA LEU A 274 -7.77 14.41 8.98
C LEU A 274 -8.92 15.02 9.79
N ALA A 275 -8.95 14.75 11.08
CA ALA A 275 -9.98 15.29 11.97
C ALA A 275 -9.81 16.80 12.14
N LYS A 276 -10.93 17.47 12.42
CA LYS A 276 -10.96 18.85 12.90
C LYS A 276 -10.70 18.87 14.41
N ASP A 277 -10.16 19.98 14.90
CA ASP A 277 -10.17 20.38 16.33
C ASP A 277 -11.59 20.42 16.92
#